data_AF-A0A8D9AVG0-F1
#
_entry.id   AF-A0A8D9AVG0-F1
#
_cell.length_a   1.000
_cell.length_b   1.000
_cell.length_c   1.000
_cell.angle_alpha   90.00
_cell.angle_beta   90.00
_cell.angle_gamma   90.00
#
_symmetry.space_group_name_H-M   'P 1'
#
loop_
_entity.id
_entity.type
_entity.pdbx_description
1 polymer ?
#
loop_
_entity_poly.entity_id
_entity_poly.type
_entity_poly.pdbx_seq_one_letter_code
_entity_poly.pdbx_strand_id
1 'polypeptide(L)'
;SLLKVLFNELKDGQEKLEKALKEGEVAVRVAVEESDKEVIEEEVAVLQDEYDNYADALNRTKKNLEVGIVKWTEFEENYKEAEQWLSQTDAQVQSYNKLQNGLEEKRIALERFQLLLQTLFDWQKDLDRLNMKAQTLLENCADTRVSNAITQMGTKYNTLLSIAKEIM
;
A
#
# COMPACT_ATOMS: atom_id res chain seq x y z
N SER A 1 17.82 -9.39 2.06
CA SER A 1 17.00 -8.67 3.05
C SER A 1 16.91 -9.54 4.29
N LEU A 2 16.76 -8.93 5.47
CA LEU A 2 16.64 -9.63 6.75
C LEU A 2 15.55 -10.71 6.72
N LEU A 3 14.38 -10.40 6.13
CA LEU A 3 13.29 -11.37 5.96
C LEU A 3 13.71 -12.64 5.21
N LYS A 4 14.52 -12.54 4.14
CA LYS A 4 15.01 -13.72 3.41
C LYS A 4 15.96 -14.57 4.27
N VAL A 5 16.75 -13.93 5.12
CA VAL A 5 17.65 -14.64 6.05
C VAL A 5 16.83 -15.40 7.08
N LEU A 6 15.86 -14.75 7.72
CA LEU A 6 14.96 -15.37 8.70
C LEU A 6 14.16 -16.54 8.10
N PHE A 7 13.73 -16.44 6.83
CA PHE A 7 13.07 -17.56 6.15
C PHE A 7 13.98 -18.75 5.88
N ASN A 8 15.25 -18.51 5.57
CA ASN A 8 16.22 -19.59 5.38
C ASN A 8 16.52 -20.29 6.72
N GLU A 9 16.50 -19.53 7.82
CA GLU A 9 16.71 -20.04 9.18
C GLU A 9 15.52 -20.86 9.71
N LEU A 10 14.31 -20.75 9.11
CA LEU A 10 13.17 -21.58 9.49
C LEU A 10 13.51 -23.07 9.40
N LYS A 11 14.18 -23.48 8.33
CA LYS A 11 14.56 -24.89 8.13
C LYS A 11 15.48 -25.37 9.25
N ASP A 12 16.52 -24.60 9.55
CA ASP A 12 17.47 -24.92 10.62
C ASP A 12 16.79 -24.91 12.00
N GLY A 13 15.81 -24.01 12.20
CA GLY A 13 14.99 -23.96 13.42
C GLY A 13 14.09 -25.18 13.57
N GLN A 14 13.44 -25.62 12.49
CA GLN A 14 12.60 -26.83 12.46
C GLN A 14 13.43 -28.08 12.80
N GLU A 15 14.62 -28.21 12.19
CA GLU A 15 15.52 -29.33 12.47
C GLU A 15 15.97 -29.36 13.94
N LYS A 16 16.24 -28.19 14.53
CA LYS A 16 16.57 -28.06 15.97
C LYS A 16 15.39 -28.41 16.86
N LEU A 17 14.18 -27.98 16.50
CA LEU A 17 12.96 -28.29 17.23
C LEU A 17 12.70 -29.81 17.23
N GLU A 18 12.71 -30.44 16.06
CA GLU A 18 12.53 -31.90 15.93
C GLU A 18 13.55 -32.69 16.78
N LYS A 19 14.79 -32.20 16.82
CA LYS A 19 15.82 -32.78 17.69
C LYS A 19 15.48 -32.61 19.17
N ALA A 20 15.07 -31.41 19.60
CA ALA A 20 14.70 -31.13 20.98
C ALA A 20 13.48 -31.95 21.43
N LEU A 21 12.44 -32.07 20.59
CA LEU A 21 11.28 -32.93 20.85
C LEU A 21 11.71 -34.39 21.09
N LYS A 22 12.56 -34.92 20.21
CA LYS A 22 13.07 -36.29 20.32
C LYS A 22 13.91 -36.52 21.58
N GLU A 23 14.77 -35.56 21.92
CA GLU A 23 15.57 -35.62 23.16
C GLU A 23 14.67 -35.52 24.39
N GLY A 24 13.62 -34.67 24.34
CA GLY A 24 12.58 -34.57 25.37
C GLY A 24 11.84 -35.89 25.60
N GLU A 25 11.37 -36.55 24.54
CA GLU A 25 10.72 -37.87 24.65
C GLU A 25 11.63 -38.92 25.29
N VAL A 26 12.93 -38.89 24.99
CA VAL A 26 13.91 -39.79 25.61
C VAL A 26 14.07 -39.45 27.08
N ALA A 27 14.17 -38.16 27.43
CA ALA A 27 14.31 -37.69 28.80
C ALA A 27 13.10 -38.07 29.67
N VAL A 28 11.87 -37.93 29.16
CA VAL A 28 10.63 -38.36 29.83
C VAL A 28 10.64 -39.86 30.14
N ARG A 29 11.15 -40.70 29.21
CA ARG A 29 11.22 -42.16 29.41
C ARG A 29 12.20 -42.59 30.49
N VAL A 30 13.24 -41.81 30.76
CA VAL A 30 14.28 -42.14 31.75
C VAL A 30 14.07 -41.43 33.10
N ALA A 31 13.22 -40.40 33.15
CA ALA A 31 12.87 -39.69 34.36
C ALA A 31 12.15 -40.61 35.37
N VAL A 32 12.57 -40.50 36.64
CA VAL A 32 12.07 -41.35 37.74
C VAL A 32 10.91 -40.69 38.46
N GLU A 33 10.98 -39.38 38.67
CA GLU A 33 9.92 -38.61 39.31
C GLU A 33 8.90 -38.12 38.27
N GLU A 34 7.62 -38.17 38.61
CA GLU A 34 6.55 -37.72 37.71
C GLU A 34 6.61 -36.20 37.48
N SER A 35 7.03 -35.44 38.50
CA SER A 35 7.26 -34.00 38.39
C SER A 35 8.32 -33.64 37.36
N ASP A 36 9.38 -34.44 37.22
CA ASP A 36 10.42 -34.19 36.22
C ASP A 36 9.89 -34.42 34.80
N LYS A 37 9.00 -35.41 34.61
CA LYS A 37 8.35 -35.66 33.32
C LYS A 37 7.44 -34.51 32.93
N GLU A 38 6.61 -34.05 33.86
CA GLU A 38 5.70 -32.93 33.65
C GLU A 38 6.47 -31.67 33.22
N VAL A 39 7.59 -31.37 33.88
CA VAL A 39 8.46 -30.23 33.51
C VAL A 39 9.04 -30.39 32.10
N ILE A 40 9.55 -31.57 31.74
CA ILE A 40 10.11 -31.79 30.40
C ILE A 40 9.03 -31.67 29.33
N GLU A 41 7.85 -32.26 29.56
CA GLU A 41 6.73 -32.18 28.63
C GLU A 41 6.24 -30.73 28.46
N GLU A 42 6.19 -29.95 29.54
CA GLU A 42 5.85 -28.52 29.51
C GLU A 42 6.87 -27.71 28.69
N GLU A 43 8.16 -27.85 28.97
CA GLU A 43 9.22 -27.12 28.26
C GLU A 43 9.25 -27.44 26.76
N VAL A 44 9.06 -28.70 26.40
CA VAL A 44 8.99 -29.16 25.00
C VAL A 44 7.75 -28.60 24.31
N ALA A 45 6.60 -28.56 25.00
CA ALA A 45 5.38 -27.97 24.48
C ALA A 45 5.50 -26.45 24.29
N VAL A 46 6.12 -25.74 25.23
CA VAL A 46 6.40 -24.30 25.13
C VAL A 46 7.32 -24.03 23.94
N LEU A 47 8.40 -24.80 23.78
CA LEU A 47 9.33 -24.62 22.66
C LEU A 47 8.66 -24.81 21.30
N GLN A 48 7.75 -25.79 21.19
CA GLN A 48 6.96 -26.01 19.98
C GLN A 48 6.04 -24.82 19.70
N ASP A 49 5.30 -24.34 20.69
CA ASP A 49 4.38 -23.21 20.55
C ASP A 49 5.13 -21.91 20.19
N GLU A 50 6.28 -21.64 20.81
CA GLU A 50 7.12 -20.49 20.49
C GLU A 50 7.62 -20.53 19.04
N TYR A 51 8.07 -21.70 18.58
CA TYR A 51 8.53 -21.86 17.20
C TYR A 51 7.40 -21.69 16.18
N ASP A 52 6.23 -22.30 16.44
CA ASP A 52 5.06 -22.18 15.57
C ASP A 52 4.60 -20.71 15.48
N ASN A 53 4.54 -20.03 16.62
CA ASN A 53 4.22 -18.60 16.69
C ASN A 53 5.22 -17.75 15.90
N TYR A 54 6.52 -18.05 16.01
CA TYR A 54 7.57 -17.39 15.25
C TYR A 54 7.40 -17.60 13.74
N ALA A 55 7.21 -18.85 13.30
CA ALA A 55 7.03 -19.19 11.90
C ALA A 55 5.80 -18.50 11.30
N ASP A 56 4.69 -18.49 12.04
CA ASP A 56 3.45 -17.82 11.63
C ASP A 56 3.60 -16.30 11.59
N ALA A 57 4.27 -15.68 12.57
CA ALA A 57 4.55 -14.25 12.56
C ALA A 57 5.41 -13.85 11.34
N LEU A 58 6.41 -14.67 11.01
CA LEU A 58 7.28 -14.45 9.87
C LEU A 58 6.53 -14.59 8.52
N ASN A 59 5.69 -15.60 8.39
CA ASN A 59 4.81 -15.79 7.22
C ASN A 59 3.81 -14.65 7.05
N ARG A 60 3.18 -14.20 8.15
CA ARG A 60 2.29 -13.03 8.15
C ARG A 60 3.02 -11.76 7.69
N THR A 61 4.22 -11.54 8.21
CA THR A 61 5.04 -10.37 7.84
C THR A 61 5.40 -10.38 6.36
N LYS A 62 5.81 -11.54 5.82
CA LYS A 62 6.09 -11.70 4.38
C LYS A 62 4.88 -11.38 3.53
N LYS A 63 3.73 -11.97 3.85
CA LYS A 63 2.48 -11.74 3.11
C LYS A 63 2.09 -10.26 3.13
N ASN A 64 2.21 -9.60 4.27
CA ASN A 64 1.90 -8.17 4.41
C ASN A 64 2.83 -7.32 3.54
N LEU A 65 4.12 -7.65 3.48
CA LEU A 65 5.08 -6.95 2.62
C LEU A 65 4.81 -7.19 1.14
N GLU A 66 4.52 -8.42 0.72
CA GLU A 66 4.18 -8.75 -0.67
C GLU A 66 2.91 -8.01 -1.12
N VAL A 67 1.87 -8.01 -0.30
CA VAL A 67 0.64 -7.24 -0.55
C VAL A 67 0.93 -5.73 -0.57
N GLY A 68 1.77 -5.23 0.35
CA GLY A 68 2.17 -3.84 0.40
C GLY A 68 2.88 -3.38 -0.86
N ILE A 69 3.79 -4.21 -1.41
CA ILE A 69 4.49 -3.94 -2.67
C ILE A 69 3.50 -3.81 -3.82
N VAL A 70 2.57 -4.77 -3.98
CA VAL A 70 1.57 -4.72 -5.06
C VAL A 70 0.73 -3.46 -4.98
N LYS A 71 0.19 -3.15 -3.79
CA LYS A 71 -0.59 -1.93 -3.57
C LYS A 71 0.21 -0.66 -3.85
N TRP A 72 1.51 -0.65 -3.49
CA TRP A 72 2.39 0.48 -3.73
C TRP A 72 2.62 0.70 -5.22
N THR A 73 2.92 -0.36 -5.96
CA THR A 73 3.12 -0.30 -7.42
C THR A 73 1.86 0.21 -8.11
N GLU A 74 0.69 -0.33 -7.76
CA GLU A 74 -0.58 0.15 -8.30
C GLU A 74 -0.81 1.63 -7.97
N PHE A 75 -0.55 2.06 -6.72
CA PHE A 75 -0.69 3.46 -6.34
C PHE A 75 0.22 4.38 -7.16
N GLU A 76 1.48 4.00 -7.35
CA GLU A 76 2.45 4.78 -8.12
C GLU A 76 2.06 4.92 -9.60
N GLU A 77 1.54 3.84 -10.20
CA GLU A 77 1.03 3.86 -11.58
C GLU A 77 -0.17 4.81 -11.71
N ASN A 78 -1.19 4.66 -10.86
CA ASN A 78 -2.37 5.53 -10.88
C ASN A 78 -2.00 6.99 -10.58
N TYR A 79 -1.02 7.23 -9.70
CA TYR A 79 -0.54 8.58 -9.40
C TYR A 79 0.12 9.22 -10.62
N LYS A 80 0.96 8.48 -11.37
CA LYS A 80 1.59 8.98 -12.60
C LYS A 80 0.56 9.31 -13.67
N GLU A 81 -0.43 8.44 -13.86
CA GLU A 81 -1.54 8.71 -14.78
C GLU A 81 -2.32 9.97 -14.39
N ALA A 82 -2.62 10.13 -13.09
CA ALA A 82 -3.30 11.30 -12.57
C ALA A 82 -2.49 12.59 -12.76
N GLU A 83 -1.17 12.53 -12.54
CA GLU A 83 -0.29 13.69 -12.75
C GLU A 83 -0.22 14.10 -14.22
N GLN A 84 -0.11 13.12 -15.12
CA GLN A 84 -0.12 13.37 -16.56
C GLN A 84 -1.44 13.99 -17.00
N TRP A 85 -2.57 13.44 -16.53
CA TRP A 85 -3.89 13.97 -16.85
C TRP A 85 -4.03 15.41 -16.35
N LEU A 86 -3.66 15.72 -15.10
CA LEU A 86 -3.73 17.09 -14.58
C LEU A 86 -2.86 18.06 -15.39
N SER A 87 -1.65 17.65 -15.77
CA SER A 87 -0.77 18.51 -16.56
C SER A 87 -1.33 18.81 -17.95
N GLN A 88 -1.94 17.82 -18.61
CA GLN A 88 -2.57 18.01 -19.92
C GLN A 88 -3.81 18.90 -19.83
N THR A 89 -4.65 18.66 -18.83
CA THR A 89 -5.87 19.41 -18.58
C THR A 89 -5.56 20.86 -18.21
N ASP A 90 -4.55 21.10 -17.37
CA ASP A 90 -4.07 22.45 -17.05
C ASP A 90 -3.62 23.19 -18.31
N ALA A 91 -2.78 22.57 -19.15
CA ALA A 91 -2.35 23.18 -20.41
C ALA A 91 -3.55 23.51 -21.34
N GLN A 92 -4.57 22.66 -21.37
CA GLN A 92 -5.80 22.92 -22.12
C GLN A 92 -6.57 24.10 -21.54
N VAL A 93 -6.80 24.14 -20.22
CA VAL A 93 -7.48 25.26 -19.54
C VAL A 93 -6.76 26.59 -19.80
N GLN A 94 -5.42 26.62 -19.67
CA GLN A 94 -4.62 27.81 -19.95
C GLN A 94 -4.73 28.27 -21.42
N SER A 95 -4.98 27.35 -22.37
CA SER A 95 -5.16 27.71 -23.78
C SER A 95 -6.44 28.52 -24.03
N TYR A 96 -7.48 28.32 -23.22
CA TYR A 96 -8.75 29.06 -23.31
C TYR A 96 -8.68 30.45 -22.67
N ASN A 97 -7.64 30.74 -21.87
CA ASN A 97 -7.38 32.07 -21.34
C ASN A 97 -6.90 33.09 -22.41
N LYS A 98 -6.73 32.66 -23.67
CA LYS A 98 -6.31 33.53 -24.79
C LYS A 98 -7.51 34.13 -25.53
N LEU A 99 -7.40 35.41 -25.88
CA LEU A 99 -8.39 36.13 -26.68
C LEU A 99 -8.62 35.46 -28.05
N GLN A 100 -9.88 35.19 -28.38
CA GLN A 100 -10.32 34.75 -29.71
C GLN A 100 -10.69 35.97 -30.57
N ASN A 101 -10.35 35.94 -31.87
CA ASN A 101 -10.46 37.10 -32.76
C ASN A 101 -11.85 37.23 -33.41
N GLY A 102 -12.60 36.13 -33.55
CA GLY A 102 -13.95 36.10 -34.13
C GLY A 102 -15.07 35.65 -33.17
N LEU A 103 -16.32 36.06 -33.44
CA LEU A 103 -17.50 35.68 -32.66
C LEU A 103 -17.80 34.17 -32.74
N GLU A 104 -17.69 33.57 -33.93
CA GLU A 104 -17.91 32.12 -34.10
C GLU A 104 -16.80 31.31 -33.42
N GLU A 105 -15.56 31.78 -33.47
CA GLU A 105 -14.43 31.18 -32.74
C GLU A 105 -14.66 31.21 -31.22
N LYS A 106 -15.19 32.31 -30.69
CA LYS A 106 -15.60 32.42 -29.27
C LYS A 106 -16.67 31.39 -28.89
N ARG A 107 -17.69 31.22 -29.73
CA ARG A 107 -18.78 30.26 -29.46
C ARG A 107 -18.27 28.83 -29.42
N ILE A 108 -17.48 28.43 -30.41
CA ILE A 108 -16.86 27.10 -30.48
C ILE A 108 -15.92 26.87 -29.28
N ALA A 109 -15.12 27.87 -28.91
CA ALA A 109 -14.23 27.78 -27.76
C ALA A 109 -15.01 27.58 -26.45
N LEU A 110 -16.11 28.30 -26.26
CA LEU A 110 -16.96 28.18 -25.08
C LEU A 110 -17.60 26.78 -24.97
N GLU A 111 -18.14 26.24 -26.06
CA GLU A 111 -18.73 24.89 -26.07
C GLU A 111 -17.70 23.82 -25.69
N ARG A 112 -16.47 23.92 -26.24
CA ARG A 112 -15.38 23.01 -25.89
C ARG A 112 -14.92 23.17 -24.45
N PHE A 113 -14.88 24.40 -23.95
CA PHE A 113 -14.48 24.68 -22.57
C PHE A 113 -15.50 24.15 -21.56
N GLN A 114 -16.80 24.23 -21.86
CA GLN A 114 -17.84 23.63 -21.03
C GLN A 114 -17.70 22.11 -20.94
N LEU A 115 -17.38 21.44 -22.05
CA LEU A 115 -17.10 20.00 -22.04
C LEU A 115 -15.86 19.69 -21.19
N LEU A 116 -14.79 20.47 -21.33
CA LEU A 116 -13.57 20.31 -20.53
C LEU A 116 -13.87 20.46 -19.04
N LEU A 117 -14.66 21.46 -18.65
CA LEU A 117 -15.03 21.65 -17.26
C LEU A 117 -15.87 20.49 -16.72
N GLN A 118 -16.78 19.94 -17.52
CA GLN A 118 -17.54 18.75 -17.13
C GLN A 118 -16.59 17.57 -16.89
N THR A 119 -15.63 17.32 -17.79
CA THR A 119 -14.62 16.27 -17.57
C THR A 119 -13.79 16.51 -16.30
N LEU A 120 -13.54 17.78 -15.96
CA LEU A 120 -12.82 18.15 -14.74
C LEU A 120 -13.61 17.78 -13.50
N PHE A 121 -14.90 18.10 -13.47
CA PHE A 121 -15.80 17.75 -12.36
C PHE A 121 -15.96 16.24 -12.21
N ASP A 122 -16.10 15.50 -13.32
CA ASP A 122 -16.25 14.06 -13.27
C ASP A 122 -15.00 13.34 -12.75
N TRP A 123 -13.82 13.92 -12.99
CA TRP A 123 -12.54 13.38 -12.53
C TRP A 123 -12.36 13.42 -10.99
N GLN A 124 -13.20 14.17 -10.26
CA GLN A 124 -13.22 14.11 -8.79
C GLN A 124 -13.32 12.66 -8.27
N LYS A 125 -14.11 11.82 -8.95
CA LYS A 125 -14.29 10.42 -8.57
C LYS A 125 -13.00 9.61 -8.68
N ASP A 126 -12.17 9.92 -9.68
CA ASP A 126 -10.87 9.30 -9.86
C ASP A 126 -9.87 9.75 -8.79
N LEU A 127 -9.90 11.03 -8.42
CA LEU A 127 -9.11 11.55 -7.30
C LEU A 127 -9.50 10.89 -5.97
N ASP A 128 -10.81 10.75 -5.71
CA ASP A 128 -11.32 10.07 -4.51
C ASP A 128 -10.89 8.60 -4.48
N ARG A 129 -10.92 7.92 -5.64
CA ARG A 129 -10.43 6.54 -5.79
C ARG A 129 -8.93 6.42 -5.51
N LEU A 130 -8.13 7.36 -6.01
CA LEU A 130 -6.70 7.40 -5.73
C LEU A 130 -6.43 7.63 -4.23
N ASN A 131 -7.22 8.49 -3.58
CA ASN A 131 -7.12 8.74 -2.14
C ASN A 131 -7.49 7.49 -1.32
N MET A 132 -8.53 6.75 -1.69
CA MET A 132 -8.87 5.47 -1.04
C MET A 132 -7.71 4.46 -1.13
N LYS A 133 -7.10 4.31 -2.31
CA LYS A 133 -5.93 3.43 -2.48
C LYS A 133 -4.75 3.86 -1.60
N ALA A 134 -4.51 5.17 -1.49
CA ALA A 134 -3.48 5.72 -0.63
C ALA A 134 -3.73 5.46 0.85
N GLN A 135 -4.97 5.61 1.33
CA GLN A 135 -5.35 5.30 2.71
C GLN A 135 -5.09 3.82 3.05
N THR A 136 -5.52 2.91 2.17
CA THR A 136 -5.25 1.47 2.31
C THR A 136 -3.74 1.14 2.31
N LEU A 137 -2.93 1.94 1.62
CA LEU A 137 -1.47 1.79 1.64
C LEU A 137 -0.87 2.30 2.96
N LEU A 138 -1.37 3.44 3.45
CA LEU A 138 -0.94 4.06 4.70
C LEU A 138 -1.26 3.21 5.93
N GLU A 139 -2.37 2.48 5.93
CA GLU A 139 -2.68 1.45 6.94
C GLU A 139 -1.59 0.37 7.05
N ASN A 140 -0.92 0.07 5.93
CA ASN A 140 0.09 -1.00 5.85
C ASN A 140 1.53 -0.52 6.06
N CYS A 141 1.88 0.70 5.63
CA CYS A 141 3.28 1.16 5.62
C CYS A 141 3.53 2.52 6.31
N ALA A 142 2.48 3.25 6.71
CA ALA A 142 2.55 4.58 7.33
C ALA A 142 3.55 5.56 6.66
N ASP A 143 3.77 5.41 5.35
CA ASP A 143 4.79 6.16 4.62
C ASP A 143 4.31 7.56 4.29
N THR A 144 4.96 8.57 4.87
CA THR A 144 4.61 9.99 4.70
C THR A 144 4.69 10.47 3.26
N ARG A 145 5.47 9.80 2.39
CA ARG A 145 5.56 10.13 0.96
C ARG A 145 4.20 9.98 0.26
N VAL A 146 3.42 8.99 0.65
CA VAL A 146 2.08 8.70 0.09
C VAL A 146 1.11 9.81 0.47
N SER A 147 1.12 10.19 1.75
CA SER A 147 0.28 11.28 2.27
C SER A 147 0.60 12.62 1.58
N ASN A 148 1.88 12.92 1.41
CA ASN A 148 2.33 14.12 0.73
C ASN A 148 1.92 14.13 -0.76
N ALA A 149 2.07 12.99 -1.45
CA ALA A 149 1.69 12.85 -2.85
C ALA A 149 0.19 13.11 -3.07
N ILE A 150 -0.70 12.49 -2.28
CA ILE A 150 -2.14 12.73 -2.36
C ILE A 150 -2.50 14.19 -2.07
N THR A 151 -1.90 14.77 -1.04
CA THR A 151 -2.16 16.17 -0.66
C THR A 151 -1.76 17.12 -1.80
N GLN A 152 -0.61 16.86 -2.44
CA GLN A 152 -0.15 17.61 -3.60
C GLN A 152 -1.13 17.45 -4.78
N MET A 153 -1.56 16.22 -5.07
CA MET A 153 -2.51 15.92 -6.15
C MET A 153 -3.84 16.66 -5.95
N GLY A 154 -4.40 16.61 -4.75
CA GLY A 154 -5.63 17.32 -4.41
C GLY A 154 -5.49 18.84 -4.50
N THR A 155 -4.33 19.38 -4.09
CA THR A 155 -4.04 20.82 -4.22
C THR A 155 -3.99 21.23 -5.70
N LYS A 156 -3.23 20.51 -6.54
CA LYS A 156 -3.13 20.78 -7.99
C LYS A 156 -4.51 20.76 -8.65
N TYR A 157 -5.32 19.74 -8.37
CA TYR A 157 -6.67 19.63 -8.89
C TYR A 157 -7.58 20.80 -8.47
N ASN A 158 -7.58 21.16 -7.18
CA ASN A 158 -8.41 22.27 -6.69
C ASN A 158 -8.00 23.62 -7.27
N THR A 159 -6.70 23.87 -7.43
CA THR A 159 -6.19 25.07 -8.10
C THR A 159 -6.65 25.12 -9.55
N LEU A 160 -6.52 24.01 -10.29
CA LEU A 160 -6.96 23.92 -11.67
C LEU A 160 -8.48 24.15 -11.80
N LEU A 161 -9.28 23.56 -10.90
CA LEU A 161 -10.72 23.77 -10.86
C LEU A 161 -11.09 25.24 -10.58
N SER A 162 -10.34 25.93 -9.72
CA SER A 162 -10.54 27.37 -9.46
C SER A 162 -10.28 28.19 -10.72
N ILE A 163 -9.13 27.97 -11.37
CA ILE A 163 -8.75 28.68 -12.60
C ILE A 163 -9.79 28.42 -13.70
N ALA A 164 -10.23 27.17 -13.87
CA ALA A 164 -11.22 26.83 -14.88
C ALA A 164 -12.57 27.51 -14.63
N LYS A 165 -12.96 27.71 -13.36
CA LYS A 165 -14.18 28.44 -13.00
C LYS A 165 -14.06 29.96 -13.23
N GLU A 166 -12.87 30.53 -13.10
CA GLU A 166 -12.62 31.96 -13.36
C GLU A 166 -12.61 32.31 -14.85
N ILE A 167 -12.30 31.35 -15.72
CA ILE A 167 -12.31 31.52 -17.18
C ILE A 167 -13.74 31.47 -17.76
N MET A 168 -14.68 30.82 -17.06
CA MET A 168 -16.10 30.81 -17.42
C MET A 168 -16.75 32.18 -17.18
#